data_AF-A0A672T6S8-F1
#
_entry.id   AF-A0A672T6S8-F1
#
_cell.length_a   1.000
_cell.length_b   1.000
_cell.length_c   1.000
_cell.angle_alpha   90.00
_cell.angle_beta   90.00
_cell.angle_gamma   90.00
#
_symmetry.space_group_name_H-M   'P 1'
#
loop_
_entity.id
_entity.type
_entity.pdbx_description
1 polymer ?
#
loop_
_entity_poly.entity_id
_entity_poly.type
_entity_poly.pdbx_seq_one_letter_code
_entity_poly.pdbx_strand_id
1 'polypeptide(L)'
;VFFSLKVVDHYENPRNVGSLDKNAKNVGTGLVGAPACGDVMKLQIQVDENGKIVDARFKTFGCGSAIASSSLATEWVKGKSIDEALKIKNTEIAKELCLPPVKLQSPDRLSPWTKWSPHLFYVHLQ
;
A
#
# COMPACT_ATOMS: atom_id res chain seq x y z
N VAL A 1 16.52 0.80 18.57
CA VAL A 1 15.83 0.86 17.26
C VAL A 1 14.62 1.77 17.45
N PHE A 2 14.71 3.04 17.05
CA PHE A 2 13.60 3.98 17.23
C PHE A 2 12.64 3.85 16.04
N PHE A 3 11.58 3.06 16.22
CA PHE A 3 10.43 3.17 15.33
C PHE A 3 9.64 4.41 15.75
N SER A 4 9.18 5.20 14.78
CA SER A 4 8.31 6.35 15.05
C SER A 4 7.03 5.86 15.74
N LEU A 5 6.47 6.66 16.67
CA LEU A 5 5.20 6.35 17.34
C LEU A 5 4.09 6.04 16.33
N LYS A 6 4.14 6.67 15.15
CA LYS A 6 3.22 6.40 14.03
C LYS A 6 3.33 4.96 13.50
N VAL A 7 4.55 4.42 13.39
CA VAL A 7 4.76 3.02 12.94
C VAL A 7 4.12 2.06 13.94
N VAL A 8 4.34 2.30 15.23
CA VAL A 8 3.78 1.47 16.30
C VAL A 8 2.26 1.55 16.30
N ASP A 9 1.70 2.75 16.20
CA ASP A 9 0.24 2.95 16.15
C ASP A 9 -0.41 2.23 14.95
N HIS A 10 0.14 2.38 13.74
CA HIS A 10 -0.37 1.67 12.56
C HIS A 10 -0.07 0.17 12.56
N TYR A 11 0.86 -0.30 13.40
CA TYR A 11 1.14 -1.72 13.58
C TYR A 11 0.19 -2.37 14.61
N GLU A 12 -0.03 -1.71 15.75
CA GLU A 12 -0.93 -2.19 16.81
C GLU A 12 -2.41 -2.01 16.43
N ASN A 13 -2.73 -0.89 15.77
CA ASN A 13 -4.09 -0.53 15.34
C ASN A 13 -4.11 -0.27 13.82
N PRO A 14 -3.90 -1.30 12.98
CA PRO A 14 -3.85 -1.12 11.54
C PRO A 14 -5.24 -0.71 11.01
N ARG A 15 -5.30 0.46 10.39
CA ARG A 15 -6.50 1.03 9.77
C ARG A 15 -6.72 0.39 8.42
N ASN A 16 -7.98 0.20 8.01
CA ASN A 16 -8.33 -0.30 6.67
C ASN A 16 -7.84 -1.72 6.34
N VAL A 17 -7.61 -2.56 7.35
CA VAL A 17 -7.36 -3.99 7.11
C VAL A 17 -8.62 -4.66 6.59
N GLY A 18 -8.47 -5.51 5.58
CA GLY A 18 -9.58 -6.30 5.06
C GLY A 18 -9.46 -6.60 3.58
N SER A 19 -10.60 -6.90 2.98
CA SER A 19 -10.74 -7.10 1.54
C SER A 19 -12.07 -6.56 1.07
N LEU A 20 -12.09 -6.04 -0.14
CA LEU A 20 -13.29 -5.59 -0.85
C LEU A 20 -13.80 -6.70 -1.77
N ASP A 21 -15.04 -6.57 -2.22
CA ASP A 21 -15.62 -7.49 -3.19
C ASP A 21 -14.87 -7.36 -4.53
N LYS A 22 -14.28 -8.48 -4.95
CA LYS A 22 -13.53 -8.61 -6.20
C LYS A 22 -14.43 -8.64 -7.44
N ASN A 23 -15.73 -8.90 -7.26
CA ASN A 23 -16.69 -8.95 -8.37
C ASN A 23 -17.30 -7.58 -8.68
N ALA A 24 -17.07 -6.59 -7.81
CA ALA A 24 -17.54 -5.24 -8.01
C ALA A 24 -16.72 -4.56 -9.12
N LYS A 25 -17.40 -4.04 -10.15
CA LYS A 25 -16.76 -3.40 -11.32
C LYS A 25 -15.95 -2.15 -10.97
N ASN A 26 -16.24 -1.55 -9.82
CA ASN A 26 -15.59 -0.35 -9.33
C ASN A 26 -14.49 -0.64 -8.29
N VAL A 27 -14.09 -1.91 -8.13
CA VAL A 27 -13.02 -2.31 -7.21
C VAL A 27 -11.79 -2.76 -7.99
N GLY A 28 -10.71 -2.00 -7.89
CA GLY A 28 -9.39 -2.38 -8.37
C GLY A 28 -8.65 -3.23 -7.34
N THR A 29 -8.00 -4.31 -7.76
CA THR A 29 -7.18 -5.15 -6.89
C THR A 29 -5.73 -5.19 -7.40
N GLY A 30 -4.80 -4.71 -6.58
CA GLY A 30 -3.36 -4.82 -6.82
C GLY A 30 -2.73 -5.84 -5.88
N LEU A 31 -2.17 -6.92 -6.42
CA LEU A 31 -1.37 -7.88 -5.66
C LEU A 31 0.09 -7.71 -6.02
N VAL A 32 0.93 -7.47 -5.01
CA VAL A 32 2.35 -7.20 -5.23
C VAL A 32 3.21 -7.94 -4.21
N GLY A 33 4.25 -8.58 -4.71
CA GLY A 33 5.12 -9.47 -3.92
C GLY A 33 5.29 -10.82 -4.60
N ALA A 34 6.10 -11.68 -4.01
CA ALA A 34 6.28 -13.05 -4.46
C ALA A 34 6.17 -13.98 -3.25
N PRO A 35 5.34 -15.03 -3.30
CA PRO A 35 5.22 -15.99 -2.19
C PRO A 35 6.56 -16.57 -1.76
N ALA A 36 7.49 -16.76 -2.71
CA ALA A 36 8.83 -17.27 -2.47
C ALA A 36 9.70 -16.37 -1.57
N CYS A 37 9.41 -15.07 -1.50
CA CYS A 37 10.18 -14.10 -0.72
C CYS A 37 9.57 -13.81 0.66
N GLY A 38 8.39 -14.36 0.97
CA GLY A 38 7.70 -14.14 2.25
C GLY A 38 7.09 -12.74 2.44
N ASP A 39 7.18 -11.87 1.44
CA ASP A 39 6.57 -10.53 1.44
C ASP A 39 5.52 -10.44 0.32
N VAL A 40 4.23 -10.41 0.70
CA VAL A 40 3.10 -10.29 -0.23
C VAL A 40 2.10 -9.28 0.30
N MET A 41 1.79 -8.26 -0.50
CA MET A 41 0.78 -7.25 -0.21
C MET A 41 -0.32 -7.28 -1.26
N LYS A 42 -1.57 -7.36 -0.80
CA LYS A 42 -2.78 -7.14 -1.56
C LYS A 42 -3.38 -5.81 -1.14
N LEU A 43 -3.51 -4.88 -2.07
CA LEU A 43 -4.26 -3.64 -1.91
C LEU A 43 -5.51 -3.70 -2.78
N GLN A 44 -6.63 -3.26 -2.25
CA GLN A 44 -7.87 -3.11 -3.00
C GLN A 44 -8.37 -1.69 -2.81
N ILE A 45 -8.77 -1.05 -3.90
CA ILE A 45 -9.35 0.30 -3.88
C ILE A 45 -10.72 0.25 -4.53
N GLN A 46 -11.68 0.95 -3.96
CA GLN A 46 -12.99 1.16 -4.53
C GLN A 46 -13.05 2.59 -5.06
N VAL A 47 -13.46 2.74 -6.30
CA VAL A 47 -13.58 4.03 -6.98
C VAL A 47 -15.06 4.35 -7.18
N ASP A 48 -15.43 5.62 -7.13
CA ASP A 48 -16.77 6.08 -7.54
C ASP A 48 -16.85 6.35 -9.06
N GLU A 49 -18.02 6.75 -9.52
CA GLU A 49 -18.25 7.10 -10.93
C GLU A 49 -17.48 8.36 -11.36
N ASN A 50 -17.03 9.19 -10.40
CA ASN A 50 -16.24 10.40 -10.64
C ASN A 50 -14.72 10.14 -10.66
N GLY A 51 -14.28 8.89 -10.51
CA GLY A 51 -12.85 8.54 -10.46
C GLY A 51 -12.17 8.82 -9.12
N LYS A 52 -12.92 8.98 -8.02
CA LYS A 52 -12.41 9.17 -6.66
C LYS A 52 -12.40 7.87 -5.87
N ILE A 53 -11.35 7.65 -5.09
CA ILE A 53 -11.21 6.49 -4.23
C ILE A 53 -12.08 6.68 -2.98
N VAL A 54 -13.18 5.93 -2.88
CA VAL A 54 -14.13 6.00 -1.76
C VAL A 54 -13.78 5.07 -0.62
N ASP A 55 -13.15 3.93 -0.91
CA ASP A 55 -12.59 3.06 0.11
C ASP A 55 -11.29 2.42 -0.37
N ALA A 56 -10.42 2.10 0.58
CA ALA A 56 -9.19 1.37 0.32
C ALA A 56 -9.01 0.36 1.44
N ARG A 57 -8.62 -0.87 1.07
CA ARG A 57 -8.36 -1.97 2.00
C ARG A 57 -7.07 -2.65 1.65
N PHE A 58 -6.35 -3.11 2.67
CA PHE A 58 -5.12 -3.88 2.45
C PHE A 58 -5.09 -5.17 3.27
N LYS A 59 -4.33 -6.13 2.74
CA LYS A 59 -3.83 -7.31 3.42
C LYS A 59 -2.38 -7.48 3.06
N THR A 60 -1.50 -7.51 4.03
CA THR A 60 -0.08 -7.74 3.79
C THR A 60 0.43 -8.85 4.70
N PHE A 61 1.34 -9.64 4.18
CA PHE A 61 2.10 -10.64 4.90
C PHE A 61 3.57 -10.21 4.80
N GLY A 62 4.17 -9.87 5.93
CA GLY A 62 5.51 -9.33 6.00
C GLY A 62 5.81 -8.66 7.35
N CYS A 63 6.95 -7.98 7.46
CA CYS A 63 7.37 -7.33 8.70
C CYS A 63 6.41 -6.21 9.15
N GLY A 64 6.38 -5.90 10.45
CA GLY A 64 5.50 -4.87 11.02
C GLY A 64 5.62 -3.49 10.37
N SER A 65 6.81 -3.15 9.85
CA SER A 65 6.99 -1.91 9.06
C SER A 65 6.19 -1.93 7.76
N ALA A 66 6.06 -3.09 7.09
CA ALA A 66 5.26 -3.21 5.87
C ALA A 66 3.77 -3.03 6.18
N ILE A 67 3.28 -3.57 7.31
CA ILE A 67 1.90 -3.36 7.79
C ILE A 67 1.65 -1.88 8.05
N ALA A 68 2.54 -1.22 8.78
CA ALA A 68 2.41 0.20 9.09
C ALA A 68 2.41 1.08 7.83
N SER A 69 3.33 0.83 6.88
CA SER A 69 3.38 1.52 5.59
C SER A 69 2.11 1.33 4.79
N SER A 70 1.58 0.10 4.73
CA SER A 70 0.36 -0.18 3.99
C SER A 70 -0.87 0.49 4.62
N SER A 71 -0.96 0.50 5.95
CA SER A 71 -2.06 1.16 6.66
C SER A 71 -2.06 2.67 6.43
N LEU A 72 -0.90 3.32 6.58
CA LEU A 72 -0.78 4.76 6.34
C LEU A 72 -1.13 5.11 4.88
N ALA A 73 -0.64 4.33 3.93
CA ALA A 73 -0.91 4.59 2.53
C ALA A 73 -2.39 4.40 2.16
N THR A 74 -3.09 3.40 2.73
CA THR A 74 -4.54 3.25 2.52
C THR A 74 -5.34 4.44 3.03
N GLU A 75 -4.86 5.09 4.09
CA GLU A 75 -5.49 6.30 4.62
C GLU A 75 -5.26 7.48 3.68
N TRP A 76 -4.05 7.62 3.14
CA TRP A 76 -3.71 8.72 2.24
C TRP A 76 -4.41 8.64 0.88
N VAL A 77 -4.60 7.45 0.32
CA VAL A 77 -5.29 7.28 -0.97
C VAL A 77 -6.80 7.49 -0.85
N LYS A 78 -7.38 7.34 0.35
CA LYS A 78 -8.82 7.49 0.56
C LYS A 78 -9.23 8.95 0.35
N GLY A 79 -10.25 9.18 -0.47
CA GLY A 79 -10.74 10.52 -0.82
C GLY A 79 -9.97 11.23 -1.93
N LYS A 80 -8.84 10.67 -2.39
CA LYS A 80 -8.06 11.18 -3.53
C LYS A 80 -8.57 10.61 -4.84
N SER A 81 -8.26 11.30 -5.93
CA SER A 81 -8.42 10.76 -7.28
C SER A 81 -7.34 9.71 -7.59
N ILE A 82 -7.56 8.88 -8.61
CA ILE A 82 -6.56 7.89 -9.05
C ILE A 82 -5.23 8.56 -9.41
N ASP A 83 -5.26 9.70 -10.10
CA ASP A 83 -4.06 10.45 -10.51
C ASP A 83 -3.26 10.98 -9.30
N GLU A 84 -3.95 11.47 -8.27
CA GLU A 84 -3.30 11.89 -7.03
C GLU A 84 -2.75 10.70 -6.23
N ALA A 85 -3.46 9.57 -6.22
CA ALA A 85 -2.97 8.35 -5.57
C ALA A 85 -1.70 7.83 -6.25
N LEU A 86 -1.59 7.95 -7.58
CA LEU A 86 -0.40 7.60 -8.35
C LEU A 86 0.80 8.51 -8.07
N LYS A 87 0.57 9.76 -7.64
CA LYS A 87 1.64 10.70 -7.27
C LYS A 87 2.27 10.39 -5.91
N ILE A 88 1.62 9.59 -5.07
CA ILE A 88 2.15 9.20 -3.76
C ILE A 88 3.38 8.32 -3.96
N LYS A 89 4.53 8.76 -3.47
CA LYS A 89 5.79 8.03 -3.60
C LYS A 89 6.12 7.28 -2.31
N ASN A 90 6.74 6.11 -2.47
CA ASN A 90 7.24 5.31 -1.35
C ASN A 90 8.22 6.07 -0.46
N THR A 91 8.97 7.01 -1.03
CA THR A 91 9.88 7.88 -0.30
C THR A 91 9.17 8.77 0.71
N GLU A 92 7.95 9.22 0.41
CA GLU A 92 7.16 10.04 1.32
C GLU A 92 6.62 9.22 2.48
N ILE A 93 6.09 8.03 2.20
CA ILE A 93 5.64 7.07 3.22
C ILE A 93 6.80 6.67 4.15
N ALA A 94 7.98 6.40 3.57
CA ALA A 94 9.17 6.03 4.35
C ALA A 94 9.67 7.19 5.23
N LYS A 95 9.60 8.43 4.72
CA LYS A 95 9.95 9.64 5.46
C LYS A 95 8.98 9.89 6.61
N GLU A 96 7.68 9.75 6.37
CA GLU A 96 6.61 9.92 7.36
C GLU A 96 6.73 8.92 8.51
N LEU A 97 7.15 7.69 8.20
CA LEU A 97 7.37 6.62 9.17
C LEU A 97 8.79 6.63 9.78
N CYS A 98 9.62 7.61 9.41
CA CYS A 98 11.04 7.73 9.80
C CYS A 98 11.80 6.40 9.68
N LEU A 99 11.58 5.65 8.60
CA LEU A 99 12.24 4.37 8.40
C LEU A 99 13.74 4.61 8.14
N PRO A 100 14.65 3.90 8.84
CA PRO A 100 16.08 4.09 8.64
C PRO A 100 16.51 3.72 7.20
N PRO A 101 17.53 4.38 6.65
CA PRO A 101 17.91 4.29 5.23
C PRO A 101 18.30 2.87 4.76
N VAL A 102 18.60 1.95 5.69
CA VAL A 102 19.00 0.56 5.41
C VAL A 102 17.89 -0.29 4.75
N LYS A 103 16.62 0.14 4.71
CA LYS A 103 15.57 -0.55 3.93
C LYS A 103 15.36 -0.01 2.51
N LEU A 104 16.19 0.92 2.02
CA LEU A 104 16.06 1.52 0.68
C LEU A 104 16.98 0.90 -0.38
N GLN A 105 17.95 0.06 0.00
CA GLN A 105 18.95 -0.51 -0.92
C GLN A 105 19.18 -2.01 -0.69
N SER A 106 18.31 -2.84 -1.24
CA SER A 106 18.63 -4.24 -1.61
C SER A 106 17.72 -4.61 -2.80
N PRO A 107 18.26 -4.86 -4.00
CA PRO A 107 17.46 -5.14 -5.21
C PRO A 107 16.61 -6.42 -5.13
N ASP A 108 16.79 -7.21 -4.08
CA ASP A 108 16.15 -8.52 -3.82
C ASP A 108 15.15 -8.49 -2.66
N ARG A 109 15.02 -7.37 -1.94
CA ARG A 109 14.08 -7.21 -0.80
C ARG A 109 13.31 -5.89 -0.87
N LEU A 110 12.83 -5.56 -2.06
CA LEU A 110 11.94 -4.42 -2.27
C LEU A 110 10.60 -4.69 -1.59
N SER A 111 10.24 -3.83 -0.63
CA SER A 111 8.89 -3.79 -0.06
C SER A 111 7.85 -3.84 -1.19
N PRO A 112 6.67 -4.45 -1.00
CA PRO A 112 5.67 -4.60 -2.05
C PRO A 112 5.41 -3.29 -2.80
N TRP A 113 5.45 -2.16 -2.11
CA TRP A 113 5.37 -0.80 -2.65
C TRP A 113 6.35 -0.48 -3.80
N THR A 114 7.58 -0.98 -3.84
CA THR A 114 8.54 -0.65 -4.93
C THR A 114 8.25 -1.40 -6.22
N LYS A 115 7.44 -2.46 -6.15
CA LYS A 115 6.87 -3.13 -7.32
C LYS A 115 5.55 -2.48 -7.79
N TRP A 116 4.99 -1.51 -7.06
CA TRP A 116 3.90 -0.61 -7.53
C TRP A 116 4.45 0.48 -8.47
N SER A 117 5.10 0.07 -9.55
CA SER A 117 5.48 1.00 -10.63
C SER A 117 4.23 1.32 -11.47
N PRO A 118 4.07 2.54 -12.04
CA PRO A 118 2.85 2.99 -12.75
C PRO A 118 2.34 2.07 -13.86
N HIS A 119 3.17 1.16 -14.38
CA HIS A 119 2.74 0.15 -15.37
C HIS A 119 1.78 -0.92 -14.80
N LEU A 120 1.85 -1.25 -13.51
CA LEU A 120 1.01 -2.31 -12.92
C LEU A 120 -0.43 -1.86 -12.65
N PHE A 121 -0.66 -0.57 -12.46
CA PHE A 121 -2.02 0.00 -12.37
C PHE A 121 -2.79 -0.17 -13.69
N TYR A 122 -2.07 -0.13 -14.82
CA TYR A 122 -2.65 -0.21 -16.15
C TYR A 122 -3.04 -1.65 -16.55
N VAL A 123 -2.38 -2.67 -15.97
CA VAL A 123 -2.55 -4.08 -16.37
C VAL A 123 -3.69 -4.80 -15.63
N HIS A 124 -4.30 -4.20 -14.61
CA HIS A 124 -5.39 -4.82 -13.83
C HIS A 124 -6.70 -3.99 -13.81
N LEU A 125 -6.78 -2.94 -14.63
CA LEU A 125 -8.00 -2.16 -14.88
C LEU A 125 -8.52 -2.34 -16.32
N GLN A 126 -8.14 -3.43 -16.98
CA GLN A 126 -8.78 -3.93 -18.21
C GLN A 126 -9.59 -5.18 -17.90
#